data_AF-A0A1Z5J9Y6-F1
#
_entry.id   AF-A0A1Z5J9Y6-F1
#
_cell.length_a   1.000
_cell.length_b   1.000
_cell.length_c   1.000
_cell.angle_alpha   90.00
_cell.angle_beta   90.00
_cell.angle_gamma   90.00
#
_symmetry.space_group_name_H-M   'P 1'
#
loop_
_entity.id
_entity.type
_entity.pdbx_description
1 polymer ?
#
loop_
_entity_poly.entity_id
_entity_poly.type
_entity_poly.pdbx_seq_one_letter_code
_entity_poly.pdbx_strand_id
1 'polypeptide(L)'
;MANNTPDSFEPVLVSALDPELQMKFMALFEESYDIFFNEAEVERAGVDTAEAAAVSWIQHVREEVSAHSIFARTMSPYEKGDMRSLLDVVCEKFNYAGPDITKYLIEVSPHALLWERRGNSLGPKLTPIQLIGNFAWSCELFPWIMERYPWVFEHKLCRTKKPHLKMMRFYASQQISNETVRRFYELYPQGLREKDSEAFMGGFPLTISMSGAGVPDADTFIWMAQQYPEAVYHRNNRGYTVLHKVCSTLAVRQLNLEIARHLGNAVDAGVPTRCTPNVAKICRFLIAEHPSLIRQQVQGHGYLPVHMLANRCNRPLVQEIAVLLLRAYPDCVIVKAGKFRPELSSVPFIQQVYPLILDELAIDEEISMLFHVVESMAKAAAFPTSRTTSTDALGKPSVKASLLGSVSEVFRSWTNLRVSDVLTARKQSLNERIADTCLLFEEEDRYEDRYDEFSGAEYLEFLSVTTFNDLRRGGDEQHAGREDSDASSSVINHHEER
;
A
#
# COMPACT_ATOMS: atom_id res chain seq x y z
N MET A 1 6.70 0.81 -29.98
CA MET A 1 7.64 -0.07 -30.70
C MET A 1 6.86 -1.31 -31.08
N ALA A 2 6.88 -1.71 -32.35
CA ALA A 2 6.11 -2.84 -32.85
C ALA A 2 6.63 -4.16 -32.24
N ASN A 3 5.70 -5.03 -31.83
CA ASN A 3 5.94 -6.38 -31.33
C ASN A 3 6.44 -7.30 -32.47
N ASN A 4 7.62 -7.02 -33.03
CA ASN A 4 8.28 -7.96 -33.92
C ASN A 4 9.08 -8.93 -33.06
N THR A 5 8.38 -9.86 -32.40
CA THR A 5 9.00 -11.08 -31.87
C THR A 5 9.37 -11.93 -33.09
N PRO A 6 10.65 -12.25 -33.35
CA PRO A 6 11.02 -13.18 -34.43
C PRO A 6 10.23 -14.50 -34.38
N ASP A 7 9.93 -15.10 -35.53
CA ASP A 7 9.18 -16.38 -35.66
C ASP A 7 9.75 -17.52 -34.79
N SER A 8 11.04 -17.44 -34.43
CA SER A 8 11.72 -18.33 -33.48
C SER A 8 11.19 -18.28 -32.04
N PHE A 9 10.21 -17.42 -31.75
CA PHE A 9 9.66 -17.22 -30.40
C PHE A 9 8.19 -17.60 -30.25
N GLU A 10 7.56 -18.10 -31.33
CA GLU A 10 6.23 -18.69 -31.23
C GLU A 10 6.28 -20.06 -30.54
N PRO A 11 5.23 -20.40 -29.77
CA PRO A 11 5.09 -21.72 -29.18
C PRO A 11 4.92 -22.78 -30.26
N VAL A 12 5.53 -23.94 -30.06
CA VAL A 12 5.42 -25.10 -30.97
C VAL A 12 4.36 -26.03 -30.43
N LEU A 13 3.35 -26.37 -31.23
CA LEU A 13 2.36 -27.36 -30.81
C LEU A 13 3.01 -28.74 -30.79
N VAL A 14 2.66 -29.56 -29.80
CA VAL A 14 3.17 -30.94 -29.71
C VAL A 14 2.93 -31.77 -30.98
N SER A 15 1.84 -31.48 -31.70
CA SER A 15 1.50 -32.12 -32.98
C SER A 15 2.41 -31.71 -34.14
N ALA A 16 3.23 -30.69 -33.97
CA ALA A 16 4.22 -30.22 -34.95
C ALA A 16 5.62 -30.81 -34.69
N LEU A 17 5.80 -31.57 -33.61
CA LEU A 17 7.05 -32.30 -33.36
C LEU A 17 7.11 -33.59 -34.20
N ASP A 18 8.33 -34.05 -34.46
CA ASP A 18 8.53 -35.39 -35.00
C ASP A 18 7.96 -36.45 -34.04
N PRO A 19 7.42 -37.58 -34.53
CA PRO A 19 6.73 -38.57 -33.70
C PRO A 19 7.52 -39.07 -32.49
N GLU A 20 8.85 -39.24 -32.64
CA GLU A 20 9.73 -39.65 -31.54
C GLU A 20 9.83 -38.56 -30.46
N LEU A 21 10.00 -37.30 -30.86
CA LEU A 21 10.07 -36.16 -29.95
C LEU A 21 8.71 -35.87 -29.31
N GLN A 22 7.63 -36.06 -30.04
CA GLN A 22 6.27 -35.99 -29.52
C GLN A 22 6.07 -37.01 -28.39
N MET A 23 6.45 -38.27 -28.59
CA MET A 23 6.34 -39.30 -27.55
C MET A 23 7.17 -38.96 -26.31
N LYS A 24 8.43 -38.56 -26.51
CA LYS A 24 9.33 -38.17 -25.40
C LYS A 24 8.80 -36.96 -24.63
N PHE A 25 8.36 -35.93 -25.33
CA PHE A 25 7.79 -34.74 -24.70
C PHE A 25 6.53 -35.07 -23.91
N MET A 26 5.60 -35.85 -24.47
CA MET A 26 4.37 -36.22 -23.78
C MET A 26 4.66 -37.05 -22.52
N ALA A 27 5.61 -37.99 -22.58
CA ALA A 27 6.03 -38.75 -21.40
C ALA A 27 6.58 -37.84 -20.30
N LEU A 28 7.50 -36.92 -20.64
CA LEU A 28 8.06 -35.95 -19.69
C LEU A 28 6.98 -35.02 -19.12
N PHE A 29 6.03 -34.60 -19.97
CA PHE A 29 4.96 -33.68 -19.61
C PHE A 29 3.93 -34.35 -18.68
N GLU A 30 3.53 -35.58 -18.95
CA GLU A 30 2.64 -36.39 -18.11
C GLU A 30 3.32 -36.73 -16.77
N GLU A 31 4.58 -37.15 -16.79
CA GLU A 31 5.38 -37.37 -15.56
C GLU A 31 5.39 -36.11 -14.68
N SER A 32 5.61 -34.94 -15.29
CA SER A 32 5.60 -33.67 -14.57
C SER A 32 4.22 -33.34 -13.95
N TYR A 33 3.13 -33.87 -14.49
CA TYR A 33 1.80 -33.74 -13.88
C TYR A 33 1.55 -34.75 -12.76
N ASP A 34 2.08 -35.96 -12.93
CA ASP A 34 1.86 -37.10 -12.04
C ASP A 34 2.75 -37.09 -10.79
N ILE A 35 3.76 -36.22 -10.72
CA ILE A 35 4.52 -36.05 -9.48
C ILE A 35 3.65 -35.33 -8.44
N PHE A 36 3.04 -36.15 -7.59
CA PHE A 36 2.09 -35.76 -6.55
C PHE A 36 2.75 -35.01 -5.41
N PHE A 37 2.59 -33.70 -5.46
CA PHE A 37 2.66 -32.85 -4.28
C PHE A 37 1.74 -31.66 -4.54
N ASN A 38 0.44 -31.84 -4.29
CA ASN A 38 -0.39 -30.66 -4.04
C ASN A 38 0.06 -30.01 -2.71
N GLU A 39 -0.27 -28.73 -2.49
CA GLU A 39 0.16 -27.96 -1.30
C GLU A 39 -0.12 -28.72 0.03
N ALA A 40 -1.24 -29.44 0.10
CA ALA A 40 -1.65 -30.24 1.26
C ALA A 40 -0.88 -31.57 1.42
N GLU A 41 -0.24 -32.08 0.37
CA GLU A 41 0.65 -33.24 0.42
C GLU A 41 2.07 -32.83 0.81
N VAL A 42 2.56 -31.69 0.32
CA VAL A 42 3.83 -31.10 0.77
C VAL A 42 3.77 -30.78 2.24
N GLU A 43 2.67 -30.17 2.69
CA GLU A 43 2.46 -29.85 4.11
C GLU A 43 2.46 -31.11 4.99
N ARG A 44 1.92 -32.23 4.49
CA ARG A 44 1.93 -33.53 5.20
C ARG A 44 3.29 -34.23 5.16
N ALA A 45 4.01 -34.16 4.04
CA ALA A 45 5.30 -34.82 3.85
C ALA A 45 6.49 -34.04 4.44
N GLY A 46 6.31 -32.73 4.65
CA GLY A 46 7.38 -31.79 4.96
C GLY A 46 8.08 -31.28 3.68
N VAL A 47 8.45 -29.99 3.70
CA VAL A 47 9.10 -29.30 2.57
C VAL A 47 10.40 -30.01 2.17
N ASP A 48 11.24 -30.39 3.14
CA ASP A 48 12.52 -31.06 2.90
C ASP A 48 12.36 -32.40 2.14
N THR A 49 11.31 -33.16 2.47
CA THR A 49 11.00 -34.44 1.80
C THR A 49 10.54 -34.21 0.37
N ALA A 50 9.70 -33.20 0.15
CA ALA A 50 9.18 -32.85 -1.17
C ALA A 50 10.30 -32.29 -2.08
N GLU A 51 11.19 -31.46 -1.52
CA GLU A 51 12.38 -30.97 -2.22
C GLU A 51 13.30 -32.13 -2.62
N ALA A 52 13.62 -33.03 -1.69
CA ALA A 52 14.48 -34.18 -1.97
C ALA A 52 13.90 -35.09 -3.06
N ALA A 53 12.59 -35.32 -3.06
CA ALA A 53 11.89 -36.10 -4.09
C ALA A 53 11.88 -35.38 -5.45
N ALA A 54 11.84 -34.05 -5.46
CA ALA A 54 11.85 -33.27 -6.69
C ALA A 54 13.23 -33.23 -7.38
N VAL A 55 14.34 -33.45 -6.66
CA VAL A 55 15.71 -33.36 -7.23
C VAL A 55 15.90 -34.28 -8.44
N SER A 56 15.49 -35.55 -8.37
CA SER A 56 15.67 -36.49 -9.48
C SER A 56 14.85 -36.09 -10.70
N TRP A 57 13.63 -35.61 -10.48
CA TRP A 57 12.79 -35.10 -11.56
C TRP A 57 13.34 -33.82 -12.18
N ILE A 58 13.80 -32.85 -11.37
CA ILE A 58 14.46 -31.63 -11.86
C ILE A 58 15.65 -31.99 -12.75
N GLN A 59 16.45 -32.96 -12.32
CA GLN A 59 17.60 -33.42 -13.09
C GLN A 59 17.16 -34.08 -14.40
N HIS A 60 16.12 -34.92 -14.38
CA HIS A 60 15.57 -35.53 -15.59
C HIS A 60 15.05 -34.48 -16.59
N VAL A 61 14.27 -33.50 -16.12
CA VAL A 61 13.80 -32.38 -16.96
C VAL A 61 14.98 -31.62 -17.57
N ARG A 62 16.02 -31.34 -16.79
CA ARG A 62 17.22 -30.66 -17.30
C ARG A 62 17.92 -31.47 -18.38
N GLU A 63 18.05 -32.78 -18.21
CA GLU A 63 18.68 -33.66 -19.19
C GLU A 63 17.90 -33.69 -20.50
N GLU A 64 16.58 -33.91 -20.43
CA GLU A 64 15.71 -33.97 -21.60
C GLU A 64 15.64 -32.64 -22.35
N VAL A 65 15.49 -31.52 -21.62
CA VAL A 65 15.44 -30.18 -22.24
C VAL A 65 16.82 -29.77 -22.80
N SER A 66 17.93 -30.20 -22.17
CA SER A 66 19.26 -29.95 -22.71
C SER A 66 19.52 -30.76 -23.98
N ALA A 67 19.04 -32.01 -24.04
CA ALA A 67 19.12 -32.85 -25.23
C ALA A 67 18.20 -32.36 -26.35
N HIS A 68 17.03 -31.82 -25.98
CA HIS A 68 15.96 -31.43 -26.89
C HIS A 68 15.38 -30.06 -26.50
N SER A 69 16.10 -28.98 -26.82
CA SER A 69 15.71 -27.60 -26.44
C SER A 69 14.33 -27.16 -26.94
N ILE A 70 13.82 -27.82 -27.98
CA ILE A 70 12.46 -27.62 -28.49
C ILE A 70 11.39 -27.90 -27.41
N PHE A 71 11.66 -28.78 -26.43
CA PHE A 71 10.73 -29.11 -25.35
C PHE A 71 10.38 -27.90 -24.47
N ALA A 72 11.31 -26.97 -24.25
CA ALA A 72 11.02 -25.73 -23.53
C ALA A 72 10.09 -24.79 -24.33
N ARG A 73 9.90 -25.07 -25.62
CA ARG A 73 9.00 -24.32 -26.52
C ARG A 73 7.73 -25.05 -26.90
N THR A 74 7.58 -26.31 -26.49
CA THR A 74 6.43 -27.12 -26.85
C THR A 74 5.24 -26.83 -25.94
N MET A 75 4.06 -26.70 -26.54
CA MET A 75 2.77 -26.68 -25.83
C MET A 75 1.99 -27.96 -26.12
N SER A 76 1.46 -28.58 -25.08
CA SER A 76 0.57 -29.74 -25.18
C SER A 76 -0.85 -29.38 -24.74
N PRO A 77 -1.90 -29.89 -25.41
CA PRO A 77 -3.25 -29.84 -24.89
C PRO A 77 -3.35 -30.69 -23.62
N TYR A 78 -3.75 -30.06 -22.53
CA TYR A 78 -4.16 -30.72 -21.30
C TYR A 78 -5.69 -30.70 -21.18
N GLU A 79 -6.24 -31.33 -20.14
CA GLU A 79 -7.68 -31.48 -19.88
C GLU A 79 -8.57 -30.37 -20.47
N LYS A 80 -9.61 -30.75 -21.22
CA LYS A 80 -10.57 -29.82 -21.87
C LYS A 80 -9.92 -28.85 -22.88
N GLY A 81 -8.77 -29.22 -23.44
CA GLY A 81 -8.08 -28.46 -24.49
C GLY A 81 -7.33 -27.24 -23.96
N ASP A 82 -6.94 -27.24 -22.69
CA ASP A 82 -6.11 -26.19 -22.09
C ASP A 82 -4.64 -26.39 -22.49
N MET A 83 -4.14 -25.56 -23.40
CA MET A 83 -2.77 -25.65 -23.90
C MET A 83 -1.78 -25.15 -22.84
N ARG A 84 -0.80 -25.98 -22.50
CA ARG A 84 0.19 -25.70 -21.46
C ARG A 84 1.60 -26.04 -21.91
N SER A 85 2.57 -25.23 -21.49
CA SER A 85 4.01 -25.49 -21.66
C SER A 85 4.59 -26.19 -20.44
N LEU A 86 5.79 -26.76 -20.55
CA LEU A 86 6.48 -27.33 -19.39
C LEU A 86 6.69 -26.27 -18.28
N LEU A 87 7.00 -25.03 -18.66
CA LEU A 87 7.13 -23.91 -17.71
C LEU A 87 5.81 -23.63 -16.96
N ASP A 88 4.66 -23.75 -17.62
CA ASP A 88 3.35 -23.64 -16.94
C ASP A 88 3.20 -24.69 -15.84
N VAL A 89 3.57 -25.94 -16.14
CA VAL A 89 3.49 -27.06 -15.17
C VAL A 89 4.40 -26.79 -13.98
N VAL A 90 5.66 -26.41 -14.24
CA VAL A 90 6.64 -26.10 -13.19
C VAL A 90 6.16 -24.96 -12.29
N CYS A 91 5.67 -23.86 -12.87
CA CYS A 91 5.19 -22.72 -12.09
C CYS A 91 3.91 -23.01 -11.28
N GLU A 92 3.06 -23.93 -11.74
CA GLU A 92 1.79 -24.26 -11.07
C GLU A 92 1.95 -25.36 -10.01
N LYS A 93 2.75 -26.38 -10.30
CA LYS A 93 2.81 -27.62 -9.51
C LYS A 93 4.04 -27.70 -8.60
N PHE A 94 5.17 -27.18 -9.06
CA PHE A 94 6.44 -27.40 -8.36
C PHE A 94 6.86 -26.17 -7.59
N ASN A 95 5.86 -25.56 -6.95
CA ASN A 95 6.06 -24.32 -6.25
C ASN A 95 6.78 -24.49 -4.88
N TYR A 96 7.48 -25.58 -4.68
CA TYR A 96 8.27 -25.86 -3.47
C TYR A 96 9.60 -26.50 -3.85
N ALA A 97 9.75 -27.01 -5.09
CA ALA A 97 10.93 -27.72 -5.57
C ALA A 97 12.12 -26.80 -5.91
N GLY A 98 12.05 -25.54 -5.49
CA GLY A 98 13.09 -24.53 -5.68
C GLY A 98 12.97 -23.71 -6.98
N PRO A 99 13.49 -22.47 -6.97
CA PRO A 99 13.45 -21.55 -8.11
C PRO A 99 14.32 -21.99 -9.30
N ASP A 100 15.20 -22.98 -9.12
CA ASP A 100 16.28 -23.27 -10.07
C ASP A 100 15.83 -23.98 -11.34
N ILE A 101 14.80 -24.83 -11.27
CA ILE A 101 14.22 -25.44 -12.47
C ILE A 101 13.42 -24.40 -13.27
N THR A 102 12.67 -23.53 -12.58
CA THR A 102 11.95 -22.41 -13.19
C THR A 102 12.92 -21.47 -13.89
N LYS A 103 14.01 -21.07 -13.23
CA LYS A 103 15.08 -20.25 -13.85
C LYS A 103 15.65 -20.93 -15.09
N TYR A 104 16.00 -22.22 -15.00
CA TYR A 104 16.57 -22.97 -16.12
C TYR A 104 15.63 -22.96 -17.33
N LEU A 105 14.34 -23.27 -17.15
CA LEU A 105 13.36 -23.26 -18.25
C LEU A 105 13.17 -21.86 -18.84
N ILE A 106 13.20 -20.81 -18.01
CA ILE A 106 13.17 -19.41 -18.47
C ILE A 106 14.43 -19.08 -19.28
N GLU A 107 15.61 -19.53 -18.87
CA GLU A 107 16.86 -19.29 -19.60
C GLU A 107 16.84 -19.93 -20.99
N VAL A 108 16.26 -21.15 -21.11
CA VAL A 108 16.13 -21.84 -22.39
C VAL A 108 15.06 -21.18 -23.29
N SER A 109 13.96 -20.70 -22.72
CA SER A 109 12.86 -20.08 -23.48
C SER A 109 12.15 -18.97 -22.68
N PRO A 110 12.69 -17.73 -22.67
CA PRO A 110 12.13 -16.67 -21.83
C PRO A 110 10.77 -16.18 -22.34
N HIS A 111 10.47 -16.37 -23.63
CA HIS A 111 9.18 -16.00 -24.24
C HIS A 111 8.02 -16.84 -23.71
N ALA A 112 8.31 -18.04 -23.17
CA ALA A 112 7.32 -18.87 -22.51
C ALA A 112 6.64 -18.15 -21.34
N LEU A 113 7.32 -17.19 -20.68
CA LEU A 113 6.75 -16.37 -19.62
C LEU A 113 5.46 -15.64 -20.01
N LEU A 114 5.27 -15.38 -21.31
CA LEU A 114 4.16 -14.62 -21.86
C LEU A 114 3.14 -15.46 -22.64
N TRP A 115 3.32 -16.79 -22.73
CA TRP A 115 2.35 -17.64 -23.42
C TRP A 115 1.08 -17.79 -22.60
N GLU A 116 -0.03 -17.23 -23.11
CA GLU A 116 -1.34 -17.39 -22.48
C GLU A 116 -1.86 -18.80 -22.71
N ARG A 117 -2.35 -19.42 -21.63
CA ARG A 117 -3.16 -20.65 -21.72
C ARG A 117 -4.30 -20.45 -22.73
N ARG A 118 -4.36 -21.32 -23.74
CA ARG A 118 -5.41 -21.33 -24.76
C ARG A 118 -6.32 -22.51 -24.47
N GLY A 119 -7.57 -22.26 -24.11
CA GLY A 119 -8.55 -23.32 -23.84
C GLY A 119 -9.95 -22.78 -23.54
N ASN A 120 -10.93 -23.68 -23.53
CA ASN A 120 -12.33 -23.37 -23.19
C ASN A 120 -12.60 -23.39 -21.68
N SER A 121 -11.55 -23.44 -20.85
CA SER A 121 -11.73 -23.40 -19.40
C SER A 121 -12.35 -22.06 -19.00
N LEU A 122 -13.36 -22.11 -18.12
CA LEU A 122 -14.02 -20.93 -17.55
C LEU A 122 -13.07 -20.11 -16.64
N GLY A 123 -11.84 -20.59 -16.44
CA GLY A 123 -10.84 -19.96 -15.58
C GLY A 123 -10.14 -18.76 -16.23
N PRO A 124 -9.43 -17.96 -15.42
CA PRO A 124 -8.65 -16.84 -15.94
C PRO A 124 -7.55 -17.37 -16.86
N LYS A 125 -7.40 -16.75 -18.04
CA LYS A 125 -6.22 -16.94 -18.89
C LYS A 125 -4.99 -16.46 -18.14
N LEU A 126 -4.18 -17.40 -17.67
CA LEU A 126 -2.94 -17.14 -16.95
C LEU A 126 -1.75 -17.40 -17.87
N THR A 127 -0.69 -16.62 -17.67
CA THR A 127 0.64 -16.83 -18.25
C THR A 127 1.61 -17.31 -17.15
N PRO A 128 2.75 -17.95 -17.49
CA PRO A 128 3.70 -18.36 -16.47
C PRO A 128 4.21 -17.23 -15.57
N ILE A 129 4.42 -16.01 -16.09
CA ILE A 129 4.79 -14.87 -15.23
C ILE A 129 3.70 -14.52 -14.19
N GLN A 130 2.42 -14.75 -14.52
CA GLN A 130 1.31 -14.56 -13.59
C GLN A 130 1.23 -15.71 -12.57
N LEU A 131 1.59 -16.94 -12.96
CA LEU A 131 1.69 -18.09 -12.06
C LEU A 131 2.81 -17.91 -11.04
N ILE A 132 4.00 -17.44 -11.48
CA ILE A 132 5.09 -17.06 -10.58
C ILE A 132 4.60 -16.03 -9.55
N GLY A 133 3.78 -15.07 -10.00
CA GLY A 133 3.14 -14.09 -9.13
C GLY A 133 2.12 -14.64 -8.13
N ASN A 134 1.69 -15.89 -8.23
CA ASN A 134 0.70 -16.48 -7.32
C ASN A 134 1.28 -17.01 -6.02
N PHE A 135 2.61 -17.05 -5.88
CA PHE A 135 3.25 -17.61 -4.69
C PHE A 135 4.42 -16.74 -4.23
N ALA A 136 4.55 -16.56 -2.91
CA ALA A 136 5.52 -15.64 -2.31
C ALA A 136 6.97 -15.97 -2.69
N TRP A 137 7.38 -17.21 -2.42
CA TRP A 137 8.70 -17.75 -2.74
C TRP A 137 9.03 -17.68 -4.26
N SER A 138 8.05 -17.88 -5.15
CA SER A 138 8.22 -17.70 -6.60
C SER A 138 8.47 -16.26 -7.00
N CYS A 139 7.85 -15.30 -6.32
CA CYS A 139 8.04 -13.88 -6.61
C CYS A 139 9.47 -13.40 -6.36
N GLU A 140 10.29 -14.14 -5.61
CA GLU A 140 11.74 -13.85 -5.49
C GLU A 140 12.48 -13.94 -6.83
N LEU A 141 11.88 -14.58 -7.84
CA LEU A 141 12.39 -14.57 -9.21
C LEU A 141 12.19 -13.23 -9.92
N PHE A 142 11.26 -12.38 -9.49
CA PHE A 142 10.93 -11.15 -10.22
C PHE A 142 12.12 -10.20 -10.42
N PRO A 143 12.97 -9.90 -9.40
CA PRO A 143 14.18 -9.12 -9.63
C PRO A 143 15.10 -9.74 -10.68
N TRP A 144 15.31 -11.06 -10.63
CA TRP A 144 16.16 -11.77 -11.59
C TRP A 144 15.59 -11.77 -13.01
N ILE A 145 14.27 -11.98 -13.15
CA ILE A 145 13.58 -11.89 -14.45
C ILE A 145 13.68 -10.46 -14.98
N MET A 146 13.47 -9.45 -14.13
CA MET A 146 13.51 -8.05 -14.54
C MET A 146 14.92 -7.61 -14.98
N GLU A 147 15.96 -8.11 -14.32
CA GLU A 147 17.37 -7.84 -14.65
C GLU A 147 17.77 -8.42 -16.02
N ARG A 148 17.26 -9.60 -16.39
CA ARG A 148 17.66 -10.32 -17.61
C ARG A 148 16.69 -10.16 -18.78
N TYR A 149 15.40 -10.04 -18.49
CA TYR A 149 14.31 -10.04 -19.46
C TYR A 149 13.33 -8.88 -19.17
N PRO A 150 13.79 -7.62 -19.17
CA PRO A 150 12.97 -6.46 -18.80
C PRO A 150 11.70 -6.32 -19.65
N TRP A 151 11.77 -6.73 -20.92
CA TRP A 151 10.66 -6.70 -21.87
C TRP A 151 9.45 -7.55 -21.42
N VAL A 152 9.63 -8.52 -20.51
CA VAL A 152 8.53 -9.35 -19.96
C VAL A 152 7.54 -8.47 -19.19
N PHE A 153 8.02 -7.62 -18.28
CA PHE A 153 7.15 -6.74 -17.47
C PHE A 153 6.62 -5.57 -18.29
N GLU A 154 7.36 -5.14 -19.32
CA GLU A 154 6.91 -4.11 -20.26
C GLU A 154 5.85 -4.59 -21.25
N HIS A 155 5.66 -5.91 -21.38
CA HIS A 155 4.71 -6.50 -22.31
C HIS A 155 3.26 -6.13 -21.98
N LYS A 156 2.41 -6.01 -23.01
CA LYS A 156 0.99 -5.62 -22.89
C LYS A 156 0.23 -6.48 -21.88
N LEU A 157 0.51 -7.79 -21.85
CA LEU A 157 -0.16 -8.72 -20.93
C LEU A 157 0.17 -8.40 -19.46
N CYS A 158 1.43 -8.13 -19.15
CA CYS A 158 1.88 -7.75 -17.80
C CYS A 158 1.38 -6.36 -17.41
N ARG A 159 1.31 -5.39 -18.34
CA ARG A 159 0.69 -4.08 -18.06
C ARG A 159 -0.79 -4.17 -17.76
N THR A 160 -1.49 -5.13 -18.39
CA THR A 160 -2.93 -5.37 -18.16
C THR A 160 -3.15 -6.08 -16.84
N LYS A 161 -2.47 -7.22 -16.64
CA LYS A 161 -2.50 -8.04 -15.42
C LYS A 161 -1.12 -8.04 -14.79
N LYS A 162 -0.94 -7.22 -13.76
CA LYS A 162 0.36 -6.83 -13.23
C LYS A 162 0.83 -7.84 -12.18
N PRO A 163 1.77 -8.74 -12.51
CA PRO A 163 2.15 -9.82 -11.60
C PRO A 163 2.86 -9.29 -10.35
N HIS A 164 3.62 -8.20 -10.46
CA HIS A 164 4.34 -7.58 -9.33
C HIS A 164 3.41 -7.04 -8.23
N LEU A 165 2.12 -6.79 -8.51
CA LEU A 165 1.18 -6.36 -7.47
C LEU A 165 0.82 -7.50 -6.51
N LYS A 166 0.88 -8.76 -6.96
CA LYS A 166 0.76 -9.92 -6.06
C LYS A 166 2.00 -10.08 -5.17
N MET A 167 3.20 -9.86 -5.71
CA MET A 167 4.43 -9.75 -4.91
C MET A 167 4.27 -8.70 -3.79
N MET A 168 3.68 -7.54 -4.09
CA MET A 168 3.41 -6.54 -3.06
C MET A 168 2.44 -6.99 -1.96
N ARG A 169 1.46 -7.83 -2.28
CA ARG A 169 0.55 -8.40 -1.27
C ARG A 169 1.29 -9.39 -0.38
N PHE A 170 2.15 -10.23 -0.95
CA PHE A 170 2.99 -11.13 -0.17
C PHE A 170 3.97 -10.37 0.72
N TYR A 171 4.57 -9.29 0.21
CA TYR A 171 5.40 -8.38 1.01
C TYR A 171 4.62 -7.74 2.16
N ALA A 172 3.43 -7.23 1.90
CA ALA A 172 2.58 -6.63 2.94
C ALA A 172 2.16 -7.65 4.01
N SER A 173 2.19 -8.94 3.69
CA SER A 173 1.98 -10.06 4.61
C SER A 173 3.28 -10.66 5.16
N GLN A 174 4.43 -9.99 4.97
CA GLN A 174 5.76 -10.43 5.41
C GLN A 174 6.22 -11.80 4.88
N GLN A 175 5.68 -12.24 3.74
CA GLN A 175 6.08 -13.49 3.09
C GLN A 175 7.23 -13.29 2.08
N ILE A 176 7.58 -12.04 1.79
CA ILE A 176 8.68 -11.68 0.89
C ILE A 176 9.56 -10.65 1.59
N SER A 177 10.88 -10.79 1.41
CA SER A 177 11.84 -9.87 1.99
C SER A 177 11.73 -8.45 1.43
N ASN A 178 12.15 -7.50 2.26
CA ASN A 178 12.27 -6.10 1.88
C ASN A 178 13.21 -5.91 0.67
N GLU A 179 14.35 -6.59 0.72
CA GLU A 179 15.40 -6.53 -0.30
C GLU A 179 14.88 -6.94 -1.68
N THR A 180 14.08 -8.01 -1.73
CA THR A 180 13.45 -8.48 -2.98
C THR A 180 12.57 -7.39 -3.60
N VAL A 181 11.71 -6.76 -2.80
CA VAL A 181 10.81 -5.70 -3.27
C VAL A 181 11.59 -4.47 -3.72
N ARG A 182 12.57 -4.06 -2.93
CA ARG A 182 13.40 -2.89 -3.22
C ARG A 182 14.18 -3.08 -4.51
N ARG A 183 14.90 -4.20 -4.64
CA ARG A 183 15.65 -4.55 -5.85
C ARG A 183 14.75 -4.58 -7.09
N PHE A 184 13.55 -5.16 -6.98
CA PHE A 184 12.61 -5.19 -8.10
C PHE A 184 12.23 -3.79 -8.58
N TYR A 185 11.84 -2.88 -7.69
CA TYR A 185 11.41 -1.54 -8.09
C TYR A 185 12.57 -0.59 -8.43
N GLU A 186 13.78 -0.86 -7.95
CA GLU A 186 14.99 -0.19 -8.45
C GLU A 186 15.26 -0.56 -9.93
N LEU A 187 15.00 -1.83 -10.32
CA LEU A 187 15.08 -2.29 -11.70
C LEU A 187 13.87 -1.88 -12.55
N TYR A 188 12.68 -1.79 -11.95
CA TYR A 188 11.43 -1.42 -12.62
C TYR A 188 10.67 -0.28 -11.92
N PRO A 189 11.18 0.97 -11.97
CA PRO A 189 10.56 2.10 -11.26
C PRO A 189 9.15 2.42 -11.73
N GLN A 190 8.84 2.14 -13.01
CA GLN A 190 7.49 2.34 -13.57
C GLN A 190 6.44 1.49 -12.84
N GLY A 191 6.81 0.34 -12.28
CA GLY A 191 5.92 -0.51 -11.49
C GLY A 191 5.33 0.19 -10.27
N LEU A 192 6.02 1.16 -9.67
CA LEU A 192 5.47 1.97 -8.55
C LEU A 192 4.28 2.84 -8.98
N ARG A 193 4.16 3.12 -10.28
CA ARG A 193 3.07 3.92 -10.88
C ARG A 193 1.93 3.07 -11.40
N GLU A 194 2.04 1.76 -11.24
CA GLU A 194 1.04 0.84 -11.73
C GLU A 194 0.00 0.54 -10.65
N LYS A 195 -1.28 0.65 -11.01
CA LYS A 195 -2.38 0.42 -10.08
C LYS A 195 -2.97 -0.96 -10.23
N ASP A 196 -3.29 -1.53 -9.09
CA ASP A 196 -4.23 -2.63 -8.96
C ASP A 196 -5.67 -2.11 -9.11
N SER A 197 -6.47 -2.82 -9.90
CA SER A 197 -7.89 -2.51 -10.12
C SER A 197 -8.81 -3.14 -9.08
N GLU A 198 -8.31 -3.98 -8.17
CA GLU A 198 -9.14 -4.59 -7.12
C GLU A 198 -9.82 -3.53 -6.24
N ALA A 199 -11.13 -3.67 -6.02
CA ALA A 199 -11.93 -2.63 -5.39
C ALA A 199 -11.59 -2.37 -3.91
N PHE A 200 -11.13 -3.39 -3.19
CA PHE A 200 -10.93 -3.34 -1.73
C PHE A 200 -9.46 -3.28 -1.31
N MET A 201 -8.58 -3.96 -2.05
CA MET A 201 -7.15 -4.09 -1.75
C MET A 201 -6.27 -3.40 -2.80
N GLY A 202 -6.88 -2.78 -3.81
CA GLY A 202 -6.17 -2.19 -4.92
C GLY A 202 -5.61 -0.79 -4.66
N GLY A 203 -4.98 -0.24 -5.69
CA GLY A 203 -4.21 0.99 -5.60
C GLY A 203 -2.75 0.80 -6.03
N PHE A 204 -1.90 1.75 -5.67
CA PHE A 204 -0.48 1.70 -5.95
C PHE A 204 0.25 0.74 -4.97
N PRO A 205 1.45 0.24 -5.31
CA PRO A 205 2.31 -0.52 -4.39
C PRO A 205 2.45 0.12 -3.00
N LEU A 206 2.55 1.46 -2.94
CA LEU A 206 2.59 2.22 -1.68
C LEU A 206 1.34 2.00 -0.80
N THR A 207 0.15 1.89 -1.39
CA THR A 207 -1.09 1.63 -0.64
C THR A 207 -1.20 0.15 -0.27
N ILE A 208 -0.76 -0.74 -1.17
CA ILE A 208 -0.78 -2.19 -0.94
C ILE A 208 0.14 -2.59 0.23
N SER A 209 1.30 -1.94 0.38
CA SER A 209 2.22 -2.20 1.50
C SER A 209 1.61 -1.98 2.89
N MET A 210 0.53 -1.21 2.99
CA MET A 210 -0.22 -0.96 4.22
C MET A 210 -1.41 -1.92 4.44
N SER A 211 -1.67 -2.84 3.50
CA SER A 211 -2.92 -3.60 3.46
C SER A 211 -2.79 -5.09 3.84
N GLY A 212 -1.59 -5.66 3.86
CA GLY A 212 -1.38 -7.07 4.24
C GLY A 212 -1.36 -7.29 5.75
N ALA A 213 -1.27 -8.55 6.21
CA ALA A 213 -1.34 -8.94 7.63
C ALA A 213 -0.14 -8.49 8.48
N GLY A 214 1.01 -8.25 7.85
CA GLY A 214 2.26 -7.95 8.51
C GLY A 214 2.38 -6.53 9.04
N VAL A 215 3.36 -6.32 9.93
CA VAL A 215 3.81 -4.97 10.32
C VAL A 215 4.53 -4.34 9.12
N PRO A 216 4.10 -3.16 8.64
CA PRO A 216 4.75 -2.53 7.51
C PRO A 216 6.16 -2.05 7.88
N ASP A 217 7.06 -2.09 6.91
CA ASP A 217 8.39 -1.50 7.03
C ASP A 217 8.33 -0.01 6.69
N ALA A 218 8.67 0.83 7.67
CA ALA A 218 8.55 2.27 7.52
C ALA A 218 9.53 2.84 6.49
N ASP A 219 10.77 2.33 6.46
CA ASP A 219 11.81 2.86 5.58
C ASP A 219 11.50 2.58 4.11
N THR A 220 10.92 1.43 3.81
CA THR A 220 10.53 1.05 2.45
C THR A 220 9.26 1.74 2.00
N PHE A 221 8.31 1.95 2.91
CA PHE A 221 7.17 2.83 2.65
C PHE A 221 7.64 4.24 2.27
N ILE A 222 8.52 4.83 3.10
CA ILE A 222 9.04 6.19 2.88
C ILE A 222 9.82 6.24 1.57
N TRP A 223 10.67 5.26 1.29
CA TRP A 223 11.40 5.16 0.03
C TRP A 223 10.44 5.11 -1.17
N MET A 224 9.41 4.26 -1.15
CA MET A 224 8.42 4.20 -2.24
C MET A 224 7.68 5.54 -2.42
N ALA A 225 7.33 6.21 -1.32
CA ALA A 225 6.69 7.52 -1.36
C ALA A 225 7.60 8.59 -1.96
N GLN A 226 8.91 8.54 -1.71
CA GLN A 226 9.89 9.44 -2.31
C GLN A 226 10.12 9.13 -3.80
N GLN A 227 10.12 7.85 -4.19
CA GLN A 227 10.28 7.46 -5.60
C GLN A 227 9.07 7.85 -6.46
N TYR A 228 7.86 7.81 -5.88
CA TYR A 228 6.64 8.22 -6.59
C TYR A 228 5.65 8.95 -5.67
N PRO A 229 5.85 10.26 -5.43
CA PRO A 229 5.06 11.05 -4.49
C PRO A 229 3.58 11.15 -4.85
N GLU A 230 3.20 11.08 -6.11
CA GLU A 230 1.79 11.16 -6.54
C GLU A 230 0.94 10.02 -5.97
N ALA A 231 1.54 8.86 -5.68
CA ALA A 231 0.84 7.75 -5.03
C ALA A 231 0.37 8.08 -3.61
N VAL A 232 1.05 8.99 -2.91
CA VAL A 232 0.70 9.44 -1.55
C VAL A 232 -0.66 10.14 -1.53
N TYR A 233 -0.99 10.87 -2.60
CA TYR A 233 -2.24 11.62 -2.75
C TYR A 233 -3.36 10.80 -3.38
N HIS A 234 -3.10 9.54 -3.72
CA HIS A 234 -4.12 8.68 -4.28
C HIS A 234 -5.27 8.48 -3.30
N ARG A 235 -6.49 8.55 -3.82
CA ARG A 235 -7.71 8.19 -3.11
C ARG A 235 -8.23 6.88 -3.70
N ASN A 236 -8.58 5.95 -2.83
CA ASN A 236 -9.30 4.75 -3.26
C ASN A 236 -10.74 5.10 -3.70
N ASN A 237 -11.49 4.10 -4.15
CA ASN A 237 -12.86 4.27 -4.64
C ASN A 237 -13.84 4.84 -3.58
N ARG A 238 -13.46 4.81 -2.30
CA ARG A 238 -14.22 5.39 -1.19
C ARG A 238 -13.74 6.78 -0.77
N GLY A 239 -12.71 7.32 -1.41
CA GLY A 239 -12.16 8.64 -1.09
C GLY A 239 -11.11 8.65 0.03
N TYR A 240 -10.71 7.49 0.57
CA TYR A 240 -9.67 7.41 1.61
C TYR A 240 -8.29 7.63 1.01
N THR A 241 -7.49 8.47 1.66
CA THR A 241 -6.07 8.67 1.35
C THR A 241 -5.20 7.68 2.11
N VAL A 242 -3.90 7.60 1.76
CA VAL A 242 -2.94 6.76 2.50
C VAL A 242 -2.83 7.16 3.97
N LEU A 243 -2.94 8.45 4.32
CA LEU A 243 -2.91 8.90 5.72
C LEU A 243 -4.12 8.37 6.51
N HIS A 244 -5.31 8.30 5.91
CA HIS A 244 -6.46 7.66 6.57
C HIS A 244 -6.18 6.18 6.83
N LYS A 245 -5.58 5.46 5.86
CA LYS A 245 -5.23 4.05 6.02
C LYS A 245 -4.23 3.87 7.15
N VAL A 246 -3.15 4.66 7.21
CA VAL A 246 -2.13 4.54 8.27
C VAL A 246 -2.71 4.88 9.64
N CYS A 247 -3.50 5.95 9.77
CA CYS A 247 -4.19 6.27 11.02
C CYS A 247 -5.16 5.16 11.44
N SER A 248 -5.93 4.62 10.50
CA SER A 248 -6.81 3.47 10.77
C SER A 248 -6.01 2.26 11.25
N THR A 249 -4.86 1.95 10.63
CA THR A 249 -3.97 0.86 11.00
C THR A 249 -3.44 1.01 12.43
N LEU A 250 -3.07 2.23 12.86
CA LEU A 250 -2.68 2.51 14.26
C LEU A 250 -3.83 2.23 15.26
N ALA A 251 -5.06 2.51 14.84
CA ALA A 251 -6.26 2.37 15.67
C ALA A 251 -6.89 0.96 15.63
N VAL A 252 -6.40 0.01 14.84
CA VAL A 252 -6.96 -1.35 14.78
C VAL A 252 -6.86 -2.04 16.14
N ARG A 253 -7.97 -2.64 16.60
CA ARG A 253 -8.04 -3.46 17.83
C ARG A 253 -7.52 -4.88 17.56
N GLN A 254 -6.85 -5.47 18.53
CA GLN A 254 -6.41 -6.86 18.46
C GLN A 254 -7.60 -7.84 18.42
N LEU A 255 -8.72 -7.51 19.05
CA LEU A 255 -9.96 -8.31 19.05
C LEU A 255 -10.63 -8.46 17.68
N ASN A 256 -10.49 -7.47 16.77
CA ASN A 256 -11.00 -7.61 15.40
C ASN A 256 -10.26 -8.73 14.63
N LEU A 257 -9.05 -9.09 15.09
CA LEU A 257 -8.28 -10.23 14.59
C LEU A 257 -8.72 -11.54 15.27
N GLU A 258 -9.28 -11.49 16.48
CA GLU A 258 -9.87 -12.65 17.17
C GLU A 258 -11.22 -13.08 16.61
N ILE A 259 -12.06 -12.14 16.16
CA ILE A 259 -13.26 -12.49 15.40
C ILE A 259 -12.89 -13.10 14.05
N ALA A 260 -11.84 -12.61 13.38
CA ALA A 260 -11.28 -13.25 12.19
C ALA A 260 -10.73 -14.67 12.48
N ARG A 261 -10.18 -14.92 13.68
CA ARG A 261 -9.82 -16.26 14.16
C ARG A 261 -11.03 -17.17 14.34
N HIS A 262 -12.12 -16.67 14.93
CA HIS A 262 -13.35 -17.45 15.12
C HIS A 262 -14.09 -17.77 13.81
N LEU A 263 -13.86 -16.99 12.75
CA LEU A 263 -14.37 -17.27 11.41
C LEU A 263 -13.51 -18.28 10.61
N GLY A 264 -12.55 -18.96 11.24
CA GLY A 264 -11.89 -20.16 10.71
C GLY A 264 -10.77 -19.93 9.69
N ASN A 265 -10.29 -18.69 9.53
CA ASN A 265 -9.35 -18.34 8.45
C ASN A 265 -7.91 -18.04 8.88
N ALA A 266 -7.55 -18.24 10.16
CA ALA A 266 -6.19 -17.99 10.63
C ALA A 266 -5.63 -19.20 11.40
N VAL A 267 -4.65 -19.87 10.78
CA VAL A 267 -3.69 -20.76 11.46
C VAL A 267 -2.97 -19.94 12.54
N ASP A 268 -2.64 -20.62 13.64
CA ASP A 268 -2.15 -20.22 14.97
C ASP A 268 -1.00 -19.18 15.11
N ALA A 269 -0.79 -18.28 14.15
CA ALA A 269 0.18 -17.20 14.28
C ALA A 269 -0.44 -16.01 15.02
N GLY A 270 0.09 -15.67 16.20
CA GLY A 270 -0.25 -14.45 16.93
C GLY A 270 -0.14 -13.22 16.04
N VAL A 271 -1.27 -12.68 15.56
CA VAL A 271 -1.23 -11.49 14.69
C VAL A 271 -0.75 -10.31 15.54
N PRO A 272 0.41 -9.71 15.21
CA PRO A 272 1.00 -8.64 16.01
C PRO A 272 0.09 -7.41 15.99
N THR A 273 0.06 -6.69 17.11
CA THR A 273 -0.62 -5.39 17.19
C THR A 273 -0.09 -4.48 16.09
N ARG A 274 -0.98 -3.83 15.33
CA ARG A 274 -0.56 -2.91 14.25
C ARG A 274 -0.26 -1.50 14.73
N CYS A 275 -0.48 -1.22 16.01
CA CYS A 275 -0.04 0.01 16.66
C CYS A 275 1.46 -0.09 16.96
N THR A 276 2.30 0.00 15.93
CA THR A 276 3.75 -0.18 16.04
C THR A 276 4.52 1.12 15.80
N PRO A 277 5.79 1.22 16.27
CA PRO A 277 6.65 2.35 15.96
C PRO A 277 6.84 2.60 14.45
N ASN A 278 6.82 1.55 13.63
CA ASN A 278 6.93 1.69 12.17
C ASN A 278 5.72 2.40 11.57
N VAL A 279 4.51 2.02 11.95
CA VAL A 279 3.30 2.68 11.45
C VAL A 279 3.26 4.14 11.94
N ALA A 280 3.67 4.40 13.19
CA ALA A 280 3.81 5.75 13.71
C ALA A 280 4.86 6.57 12.93
N LYS A 281 6.01 5.98 12.59
CA LYS A 281 7.06 6.60 11.76
C LYS A 281 6.51 6.97 10.36
N ILE A 282 5.72 6.10 9.74
CA ILE A 282 5.02 6.39 8.48
C ILE A 282 4.06 7.58 8.65
N CYS A 283 3.25 7.58 9.72
CA CYS A 283 2.34 8.69 10.02
C CYS A 283 3.09 10.02 10.18
N ARG A 284 4.18 10.05 10.95
CA ARG A 284 5.02 11.25 11.14
C ARG A 284 5.55 11.77 9.81
N PHE A 285 6.08 10.89 8.96
CA PHE A 285 6.55 11.25 7.62
C PHE A 285 5.43 11.89 6.79
N LEU A 286 4.24 11.28 6.74
CA LEU A 286 3.12 11.81 5.97
C LEU A 286 2.61 13.16 6.51
N ILE A 287 2.61 13.36 7.82
CA ILE A 287 2.20 14.62 8.45
C ILE A 287 3.21 15.74 8.14
N ALA A 288 4.50 15.44 8.24
CA ALA A 288 5.57 16.41 8.03
C ALA A 288 5.74 16.79 6.55
N GLU A 289 5.83 15.81 5.66
CA GLU A 289 6.17 16.01 4.24
C GLU A 289 4.93 16.22 3.35
N HIS A 290 3.76 15.75 3.79
CA HIS A 290 2.52 15.82 3.01
C HIS A 290 1.35 16.41 3.82
N PRO A 291 1.49 17.61 4.43
CA PRO A 291 0.52 18.17 5.37
C PRO A 291 -0.87 18.44 4.75
N SER A 292 -0.96 18.58 3.43
CA SER A 292 -2.25 18.72 2.75
C SER A 292 -3.16 17.50 2.89
N LEU A 293 -2.61 16.32 3.23
CA LEU A 293 -3.38 15.09 3.52
C LEU A 293 -4.22 15.21 4.80
N ILE A 294 -3.76 16.00 5.78
CA ILE A 294 -4.39 16.15 7.10
C ILE A 294 -5.82 16.73 6.97
N ARG A 295 -6.02 17.58 5.97
CA ARG A 295 -7.29 18.27 5.70
C ARG A 295 -8.20 17.52 4.72
N GLN A 296 -7.74 16.40 4.16
CA GLN A 296 -8.53 15.65 3.18
C GLN A 296 -9.66 14.93 3.86
N GLN A 297 -10.89 15.19 3.41
CA GLN A 297 -12.07 14.47 3.88
C GLN A 297 -12.44 13.33 2.94
N VAL A 298 -12.87 12.21 3.52
CA VAL A 298 -13.52 11.13 2.79
C VAL A 298 -14.87 11.63 2.24
N GLN A 299 -15.06 11.54 0.93
CA GLN A 299 -16.31 11.97 0.27
C GLN A 299 -17.52 11.19 0.83
N GLY A 300 -18.64 11.87 1.04
CA GLY A 300 -19.88 11.28 1.57
C GLY A 300 -19.89 11.07 3.09
N HIS A 301 -18.72 10.96 3.74
CA HIS A 301 -18.64 10.71 5.19
C HIS A 301 -18.01 11.84 6.00
N GLY A 302 -17.26 12.75 5.38
CA GLY A 302 -16.62 13.88 6.07
C GLY A 302 -15.44 13.50 6.97
N TYR A 303 -15.02 12.24 6.97
CA TYR A 303 -13.95 11.79 7.86
C TYR A 303 -12.61 12.41 7.48
N LEU A 304 -11.95 13.04 8.46
CA LEU A 304 -10.53 13.38 8.45
C LEU A 304 -9.67 12.23 9.03
N PRO A 305 -8.35 12.20 8.78
CA PRO A 305 -7.47 11.18 9.34
C PRO A 305 -7.50 11.09 10.87
N VAL A 306 -7.60 12.21 11.58
CA VAL A 306 -7.68 12.24 13.06
C VAL A 306 -8.93 11.51 13.59
N HIS A 307 -10.04 11.47 12.85
CA HIS A 307 -11.22 10.71 13.24
C HIS A 307 -10.98 9.20 13.25
N MET A 308 -9.99 8.71 12.50
CA MET A 308 -9.61 7.29 12.53
C MET A 308 -8.95 6.90 13.86
N LEU A 309 -8.42 7.86 14.61
CA LEU A 309 -7.72 7.67 15.88
C LEU A 309 -8.61 7.87 17.11
N ALA A 310 -9.72 8.60 16.95
CA ALA A 310 -10.53 9.13 18.05
C ALA A 310 -10.94 8.09 19.13
N ASN A 311 -11.28 6.87 18.73
CA ASN A 311 -11.71 5.81 19.66
C ASN A 311 -10.55 5.09 20.37
N ARG A 312 -9.31 5.46 20.09
CA ARG A 312 -8.09 4.74 20.51
C ARG A 312 -7.01 5.65 21.05
N CYS A 313 -7.38 6.86 21.46
CA CYS A 313 -6.49 7.80 22.15
C CYS A 313 -6.10 7.34 23.58
N ASN A 314 -6.32 6.08 23.95
CA ASN A 314 -5.75 5.45 25.13
C ASN A 314 -4.38 4.80 24.87
N ARG A 315 -3.94 4.73 23.60
CA ARG A 315 -2.65 4.14 23.22
C ARG A 315 -1.59 5.23 23.00
N PRO A 316 -0.36 5.10 23.54
CA PRO A 316 0.65 6.16 23.46
C PRO A 316 0.96 6.63 22.03
N LEU A 317 1.16 5.69 21.10
CA LEU A 317 1.44 6.04 19.70
C LEU A 317 0.24 6.69 19.00
N VAL A 318 -0.99 6.33 19.36
CA VAL A 318 -2.19 6.96 18.82
C VAL A 318 -2.35 8.38 19.35
N GLN A 319 -2.12 8.59 20.65
CA GLN A 319 -2.12 9.90 21.30
C GLN A 319 -1.11 10.84 20.65
N GLU A 320 0.12 10.36 20.45
CA GLU A 320 1.18 11.13 19.81
C GLU A 320 0.76 11.60 18.40
N ILE A 321 0.28 10.69 17.56
CA ILE A 321 -0.16 11.05 16.19
C ILE A 321 -1.39 11.97 16.22
N ALA A 322 -2.32 11.78 17.16
CA ALA A 322 -3.48 12.67 17.32
C ALA A 322 -3.04 14.09 17.70
N VAL A 323 -2.08 14.24 18.64
CA VAL A 323 -1.48 15.54 19.00
C VAL A 323 -0.84 16.20 17.79
N LEU A 324 -0.07 15.45 16.99
CA LEU A 324 0.57 15.99 15.77
C LEU A 324 -0.47 16.48 14.75
N LEU A 325 -1.55 15.73 14.54
CA LEU A 325 -2.62 16.13 13.62
C LEU A 325 -3.38 17.37 14.12
N LEU A 326 -3.67 17.45 15.43
CA LEU A 326 -4.32 18.59 16.06
C LEU A 326 -3.46 19.86 15.99
N ARG A 327 -2.14 19.74 16.20
CA ARG A 327 -1.19 20.85 16.01
C ARG A 327 -1.18 21.37 14.57
N ALA A 328 -1.17 20.44 13.61
CA ALA A 328 -1.10 20.80 12.19
C ALA A 328 -2.42 21.36 11.62
N TYR A 329 -3.56 20.98 12.21
CA TYR A 329 -4.88 21.46 11.80
C TYR A 329 -5.86 21.53 12.99
N PRO A 330 -5.76 22.55 13.86
CA PRO A 330 -6.57 22.67 15.08
C PRO A 330 -8.07 22.79 14.80
N ASP A 331 -8.46 23.40 13.68
CA ASP A 331 -9.88 23.53 13.31
C ASP A 331 -10.53 22.18 12.95
N CYS A 332 -9.78 21.07 12.89
CA CYS A 332 -10.38 19.76 12.67
C CYS A 332 -11.40 19.38 13.75
N VAL A 333 -11.28 19.91 14.97
CA VAL A 333 -12.16 19.58 16.10
C VAL A 333 -13.62 19.97 15.86
N ILE A 334 -13.87 21.02 15.06
CA ILE A 334 -15.22 21.47 14.69
C ILE A 334 -15.78 20.76 13.44
N VAL A 335 -14.97 19.95 12.76
CA VAL A 335 -15.39 19.22 11.56
C VAL A 335 -16.25 18.04 11.98
N LYS A 336 -17.50 18.02 11.52
CA LYS A 336 -18.43 16.92 11.78
C LYS A 336 -18.04 15.69 10.96
N ALA A 337 -17.86 14.57 11.65
CA ALA A 337 -17.77 13.26 11.03
C ALA A 337 -19.15 12.63 10.81
N GLY A 338 -19.23 11.68 9.89
CA GLY A 338 -20.38 10.79 9.74
C GLY A 338 -20.62 9.91 10.98
N LYS A 339 -21.78 9.24 11.01
CA LYS A 339 -22.33 8.49 12.16
C LYS A 339 -21.43 7.43 12.79
N PHE A 340 -20.40 6.96 12.08
CA PHE A 340 -19.54 5.86 12.54
C PHE A 340 -18.29 6.31 13.32
N ARG A 341 -18.04 7.63 13.43
CA ARG A 341 -16.92 8.18 14.20
C ARG A 341 -17.43 9.23 15.18
N PRO A 342 -16.90 9.29 16.41
CA PRO A 342 -17.32 10.31 17.36
C PRO A 342 -16.94 11.70 16.85
N GLU A 343 -17.69 12.70 17.28
CA GLU A 343 -17.24 14.08 17.15
C GLU A 343 -15.97 14.27 17.99
N LEU A 344 -14.93 14.86 17.41
CA LEU A 344 -13.64 15.01 18.09
C LEU A 344 -13.78 15.81 19.40
N SER A 345 -14.67 16.80 19.42
CA SER A 345 -15.02 17.57 20.62
C SER A 345 -15.65 16.76 21.75
N SER A 346 -16.14 15.54 21.49
CA SER A 346 -16.69 14.64 22.51
C SER A 346 -15.66 13.63 23.05
N VAL A 347 -14.50 13.51 22.40
CA VAL A 347 -13.46 12.54 22.79
C VAL A 347 -12.71 13.08 24.02
N PRO A 348 -12.73 12.40 25.18
CA PRO A 348 -12.17 12.93 26.43
C PRO A 348 -10.70 13.34 26.35
N PHE A 349 -9.88 12.53 25.68
CA PHE A 349 -8.46 12.86 25.45
C PHE A 349 -8.32 14.17 24.65
N ILE A 350 -9.07 14.31 23.55
CA ILE A 350 -9.02 15.51 22.69
C ILE A 350 -9.53 16.73 23.47
N GLN A 351 -10.59 16.60 24.26
CA GLN A 351 -11.11 17.69 25.09
C GLN A 351 -10.07 18.26 26.05
N GLN A 352 -9.20 17.43 26.64
CA GLN A 352 -8.17 17.90 27.57
C GLN A 352 -6.93 18.45 26.86
N VAL A 353 -6.51 17.82 25.76
CA VAL A 353 -5.30 18.20 25.03
C VAL A 353 -5.51 19.42 24.13
N TYR A 354 -6.68 19.56 23.52
CA TYR A 354 -6.95 20.60 22.52
C TYR A 354 -6.72 22.04 23.02
N PRO A 355 -7.20 22.45 24.21
CA PRO A 355 -6.91 23.79 24.75
C PRO A 355 -5.40 24.03 24.96
N LEU A 356 -4.65 23.00 25.37
CA LEU A 356 -3.19 23.10 25.55
C LEU A 356 -2.48 23.32 24.22
N ILE A 357 -2.95 22.66 23.16
CA ILE A 357 -2.43 22.86 21.79
C ILE A 357 -2.73 24.28 21.31
N LEU A 358 -3.94 24.81 21.56
CA LEU A 358 -4.27 26.18 21.17
C LEU A 358 -3.37 27.21 21.88
N ASP A 359 -3.11 27.02 23.17
CA ASP A 359 -2.17 27.86 23.93
C ASP A 359 -0.73 27.77 23.37
N GLU A 360 -0.29 26.57 22.96
CA GLU A 360 1.02 26.36 22.35
C GLU A 360 1.12 27.08 20.99
N LEU A 361 0.11 26.97 20.14
CA LEU A 361 0.07 27.63 18.83
C LEU A 361 0.03 29.16 18.97
N ALA A 362 -0.68 29.70 19.97
CA ALA A 362 -0.69 31.13 20.25
C ALA A 362 0.70 31.65 20.68
N ILE A 363 1.48 30.84 21.41
CA ILE A 363 2.88 31.18 21.73
C ILE A 363 3.73 31.21 20.44
N ASP A 364 3.58 30.22 19.56
CA ASP A 364 4.32 30.18 18.30
C ASP A 364 3.97 31.36 17.37
N GLU A 365 2.71 31.80 17.37
CA GLU A 365 2.28 33.01 16.70
C GLU A 365 2.90 34.27 17.33
N GLU A 366 2.92 34.39 18.66
CA GLU A 366 3.58 35.51 19.36
C GLU A 366 5.07 35.57 19.02
N ILE A 367 5.78 34.44 19.07
CA ILE A 367 7.20 34.34 18.71
C ILE A 367 7.41 34.82 17.27
N SER A 368 6.60 34.33 16.33
CA SER A 368 6.69 34.68 14.91
C SER A 368 6.43 36.17 14.66
N MET A 369 5.40 36.74 15.31
CA MET A 369 5.10 38.17 15.24
C MET A 369 6.26 39.01 15.79
N LEU A 370 6.83 38.62 16.94
CA LEU A 370 7.95 39.33 17.55
C LEU A 370 9.17 39.36 16.62
N PHE A 371 9.55 38.22 16.03
CA PHE A 371 10.66 38.16 15.07
C PHE A 371 10.39 38.99 13.81
N HIS A 372 9.15 38.98 13.30
CA HIS A 372 8.76 39.82 12.16
C HIS A 372 8.88 41.32 12.47
N VAL A 373 8.47 41.76 13.66
CA VAL A 373 8.63 43.16 14.10
C VAL A 373 10.11 43.52 14.25
N VAL A 374 10.93 42.64 14.83
CA VAL A 374 12.39 42.84 14.93
C VAL A 374 13.00 43.04 13.53
N GLU A 375 12.64 42.20 12.57
CA GLU A 375 13.14 42.32 11.19
C GLU A 375 12.67 43.62 10.52
N SER A 376 11.40 43.98 10.71
CA SER A 376 10.81 45.21 10.16
C SER A 376 11.48 46.47 10.74
N MET A 377 11.73 46.50 12.05
CA MET A 377 12.43 47.59 12.72
C MET A 377 13.88 47.69 12.27
N ALA A 378 14.57 46.56 12.09
CA ALA A 378 15.94 46.53 11.58
C ALA A 378 16.01 47.11 10.15
N LYS A 379 15.07 46.73 9.29
CA LYS A 379 14.94 47.30 7.94
C LYS A 379 14.68 48.81 7.98
N ALA A 380 13.75 49.26 8.84
CA ALA A 380 13.42 50.67 8.99
C ALA A 380 14.60 51.51 9.53
N ALA A 381 15.40 50.96 10.46
CA ALA A 381 16.60 51.60 10.98
C ALA A 381 17.72 51.69 9.92
N ALA A 382 17.76 50.76 8.96
CA ALA A 382 18.73 50.75 7.87
C ALA A 382 18.34 51.67 6.69
N PHE A 383 17.11 52.21 6.65
CA PHE A 383 16.71 53.14 5.59
C PHE A 383 17.49 54.46 5.70
N PRO A 384 18.24 54.86 4.66
CA PRO A 384 18.99 56.11 4.71
C PRO A 384 18.00 57.29 4.70
N THR A 385 18.19 58.24 5.61
CA THR A 385 17.38 59.47 5.74
C THR A 385 17.69 60.48 4.62
N SER A 386 17.91 60.03 3.39
CA SER A 386 18.35 60.84 2.26
C SER A 386 17.26 61.00 1.21
N ARG A 387 16.25 61.82 1.53
CA ARG A 387 15.50 62.65 0.55
C ARG A 387 14.59 63.65 1.26
N THR A 388 15.20 64.68 1.85
CA THR A 388 14.58 66.01 1.88
C THR A 388 15.53 66.94 1.16
N THR A 389 15.31 67.10 -0.14
CA THR A 389 15.75 68.29 -0.87
C THR A 389 15.03 69.48 -0.26
N SER A 390 15.67 70.17 0.67
CA SER A 390 15.40 71.58 0.93
C SER A 390 16.69 72.23 1.35
N THR A 391 17.14 73.10 0.46
CA THR A 391 18.23 74.05 0.55
C THR A 391 18.23 74.78 1.89
N ASP A 392 19.43 75.01 2.41
CA ASP A 392 19.81 76.02 3.41
C ASP A 392 19.17 75.95 4.80
N ALA A 393 19.74 75.13 5.69
CA ALA A 393 20.01 75.55 7.07
C ALA A 393 21.10 74.66 7.70
N LEU A 394 22.17 75.31 8.15
CA LEU A 394 23.31 74.75 8.84
C LEU A 394 22.87 74.09 10.17
N GLY A 395 23.13 72.78 10.31
CA GLY A 395 23.23 72.10 11.61
C GLY A 395 21.98 71.40 12.14
N LYS A 396 21.73 70.15 11.67
CA LYS A 396 21.46 68.93 12.47
C LYS A 396 20.84 67.81 11.60
N PRO A 397 21.63 67.07 10.80
CA PRO A 397 21.20 65.80 10.22
C PRO A 397 21.96 64.65 10.90
N SER A 398 21.36 63.93 11.86
CA SER A 398 21.89 62.62 12.36
C SER A 398 21.05 61.98 13.48
N VAL A 399 20.38 62.77 14.33
CA VAL A 399 19.79 62.26 15.60
C VAL A 399 18.64 61.26 15.41
N LYS A 400 17.87 61.34 14.31
CA LYS A 400 16.67 60.48 14.11
C LYS A 400 17.01 59.06 13.66
N ALA A 401 18.02 58.89 12.82
CA ALA A 401 18.47 57.57 12.36
C ALA A 401 19.16 56.78 13.49
N SER A 402 19.97 57.46 14.31
CA SER A 402 20.59 56.86 15.49
C SER A 402 19.56 56.42 16.54
N LEU A 403 18.48 57.21 16.74
CA LEU A 403 17.41 56.87 17.67
C LEU A 403 16.65 55.60 17.24
N LEU A 404 16.30 55.49 15.95
CA LEU A 404 15.62 54.31 15.41
C LEU A 404 16.50 53.05 15.49
N GLY A 405 17.81 53.20 15.26
CA GLY A 405 18.79 52.13 15.47
C GLY A 405 18.80 51.64 16.92
N SER A 406 18.94 52.54 17.89
CA SER A 406 18.93 52.18 19.31
C SER A 406 17.60 51.57 19.76
N VAL A 407 16.46 52.09 19.30
CA VAL A 407 15.14 51.51 19.59
C VAL A 407 14.99 50.11 18.99
N SER A 408 15.51 49.89 17.77
CA SER A 408 15.53 48.56 17.14
C SER A 408 16.41 47.57 17.91
N GLU A 409 17.55 47.99 18.44
CA GLU A 409 18.44 47.14 19.24
C GLU A 409 17.85 46.81 20.62
N VAL A 410 17.24 47.79 21.27
CA VAL A 410 16.53 47.57 22.55
C VAL A 410 15.36 46.61 22.35
N PHE A 411 14.55 46.82 21.30
CA PHE A 411 13.44 45.92 20.99
C PHE A 411 13.92 44.51 20.68
N ARG A 412 14.96 44.35 19.85
CA ARG A 412 15.57 43.04 19.57
C ARG A 412 16.05 42.35 20.85
N SER A 413 16.72 43.08 21.74
CA SER A 413 17.23 42.55 23.00
C SER A 413 16.09 42.10 23.92
N TRP A 414 15.04 42.92 24.03
CA TRP A 414 13.83 42.57 24.77
C TRP A 414 13.10 41.37 24.17
N THR A 415 12.94 41.31 22.84
CA THR A 415 12.34 40.18 22.13
C THR A 415 13.11 38.90 22.42
N ASN A 416 14.44 38.92 22.32
CA ASN A 416 15.26 37.75 22.62
C ASN A 416 15.07 37.26 24.07
N LEU A 417 15.05 38.18 25.04
CA LEU A 417 14.78 37.86 26.44
C LEU A 417 13.37 37.28 26.62
N ARG A 418 12.35 37.90 26.02
CA ARG A 418 10.95 37.46 26.08
C ARG A 418 10.77 36.06 25.51
N VAL A 419 11.38 35.78 24.35
CA VAL A 419 11.34 34.48 23.69
C VAL A 419 12.07 33.43 24.53
N SER A 420 13.31 33.71 24.95
CA SER A 420 14.14 32.79 25.74
C SER A 420 13.53 32.48 27.10
N ASP A 421 13.23 33.51 27.90
CA ASP A 421 13.01 33.33 29.34
C ASP A 421 11.55 33.07 29.69
N VAL A 422 10.62 33.49 28.82
CA VAL A 422 9.19 33.42 29.13
C VAL A 422 8.42 32.55 28.15
N LEU A 423 8.52 32.80 26.85
CA LEU A 423 7.73 32.05 25.86
C LEU A 423 8.22 30.61 25.73
N THR A 424 9.53 30.39 25.69
CA THR A 424 10.11 29.04 25.63
C THR A 424 9.79 28.23 26.90
N ALA A 425 9.95 28.84 28.09
CA ALA A 425 9.61 28.19 29.36
C ALA A 425 8.11 27.85 29.46
N ARG A 426 7.23 28.77 29.02
CA ARG A 426 5.79 28.50 28.97
C ARG A 426 5.44 27.38 27.97
N LYS A 427 6.06 27.38 26.79
CA LYS A 427 5.88 26.31 25.79
C LYS A 427 6.36 24.96 26.32
N GLN A 428 7.47 24.92 27.06
CA GLN A 428 7.94 23.70 27.71
C GLN A 428 6.93 23.19 28.74
N SER A 429 6.42 24.06 29.61
CA SER A 429 5.39 23.70 30.60
C SER A 429 4.10 23.18 29.95
N LEU A 430 3.67 23.74 28.81
CA LEU A 430 2.54 23.20 28.06
C LEU A 430 2.83 21.80 27.50
N ASN A 431 4.03 21.58 26.96
CA ASN A 431 4.43 20.26 26.47
C ASN A 431 4.49 19.21 27.59
N GLU A 432 4.97 19.57 28.77
CA GLU A 432 4.92 18.72 29.98
C GLU A 432 3.48 18.38 30.36
N ARG A 433 2.57 19.37 30.38
CA ARG A 433 1.13 19.13 30.66
C ARG A 433 0.45 18.25 29.60
N ILE A 434 0.81 18.39 28.33
CA ILE A 434 0.32 17.51 27.27
C ILE A 434 0.81 16.08 27.52
N ALA A 435 2.09 15.90 27.88
CA ALA A 435 2.65 14.59 28.21
C ALA A 435 1.98 13.96 29.44
N ASP A 436 1.73 14.74 30.50
CA ASP A 436 0.98 14.30 31.68
C ASP A 436 -0.45 13.87 31.32
N THR A 437 -1.09 14.60 30.40
CA THR A 437 -2.42 14.25 29.89
C THR A 437 -2.37 12.95 29.09
N CYS A 438 -1.35 12.74 28.25
CA CYS A 438 -1.16 11.46 27.55
C CYS A 438 -1.09 10.30 28.54
N LEU A 439 -0.20 10.39 29.54
CA LEU A 439 -0.04 9.37 30.58
C LEU A 439 -1.33 9.09 31.35
N LEU A 440 -2.13 10.13 31.64
CA LEU A 440 -3.41 9.98 32.33
C LEU A 440 -4.42 9.12 31.57
N PHE A 441 -4.39 9.17 30.24
CA PHE A 441 -5.30 8.43 29.37
C PHE A 441 -4.73 7.09 28.89
N GLU A 442 -3.50 6.73 29.28
CA GLU A 442 -2.93 5.42 28.96
C GLU A 442 -3.65 4.32 29.74
N GLU A 443 -4.46 3.53 29.03
CA GLU A 443 -5.20 2.40 29.60
C GLU A 443 -5.24 1.23 28.62
N GLU A 444 -5.45 0.02 29.14
CA GLU A 444 -5.80 -1.14 28.29
C GLU A 444 -7.09 -0.86 27.50
N ASP A 445 -7.22 -1.44 26.30
CA ASP A 445 -8.37 -1.23 25.41
C ASP A 445 -9.68 -1.77 26.04
N ARG A 446 -10.30 -0.97 26.91
CA ARG A 446 -11.58 -1.27 27.59
C ARG A 446 -12.81 -0.79 26.83
N TYR A 447 -12.63 -0.05 25.73
CA TYR A 447 -13.73 0.41 24.90
C TYR A 447 -14.35 -0.79 24.15
N GLU A 448 -15.46 -1.29 24.67
CA GLU A 448 -16.45 -2.01 23.87
C GLU A 448 -17.05 -0.99 22.91
N ASP A 449 -16.58 -0.99 21.67
CA ASP A 449 -17.34 -0.34 20.63
C ASP A 449 -18.70 -1.04 20.60
N ARG A 450 -19.78 -0.30 20.80
CA ARG A 450 -21.14 -0.86 20.78
C ARG A 450 -21.48 -1.24 19.35
N TYR A 451 -21.06 -2.43 18.93
CA TYR A 451 -21.31 -2.98 17.61
C TYR A 451 -22.66 -3.69 17.52
N ASP A 452 -23.30 -3.95 18.65
CA ASP A 452 -24.55 -4.71 18.73
C ASP A 452 -25.79 -3.90 18.29
N GLU A 453 -25.64 -2.61 17.99
CA GLU A 453 -26.73 -1.74 17.52
C GLU A 453 -26.77 -1.55 16.00
N PHE A 454 -25.83 -2.13 15.24
CA PHE A 454 -25.81 -1.97 13.78
C PHE A 454 -26.82 -2.87 13.07
N SER A 455 -27.59 -2.30 12.14
CA SER A 455 -28.30 -3.11 11.15
C SER A 455 -27.29 -3.78 10.20
N GLY A 456 -27.64 -4.93 9.59
CA GLY A 456 -26.70 -5.70 8.75
C GLY A 456 -26.08 -4.91 7.57
N ALA A 457 -26.79 -3.91 7.03
CA ALA A 457 -26.24 -3.02 6.01
C ALA A 457 -25.21 -2.02 6.58
N GLU A 458 -25.44 -1.52 7.79
CA GLU A 458 -24.53 -0.61 8.48
C GLU A 458 -23.29 -1.34 8.99
N TYR A 459 -23.43 -2.61 9.38
CA TYR A 459 -22.30 -3.47 9.72
C TYR A 459 -21.41 -3.75 8.49
N LEU A 460 -21.99 -3.99 7.31
CA LEU A 460 -21.23 -4.14 6.07
C LEU A 460 -20.55 -2.84 5.64
N GLU A 461 -21.20 -1.69 5.80
CA GLU A 461 -20.61 -0.36 5.56
C GLU A 461 -19.48 -0.06 6.56
N PHE A 462 -19.63 -0.47 7.82
CA PHE A 462 -18.62 -0.38 8.86
C PHE A 462 -17.43 -1.33 8.64
N LEU A 463 -17.66 -2.59 8.25
CA LEU A 463 -16.61 -3.51 7.82
C LEU A 463 -15.84 -2.93 6.63
N SER A 464 -16.56 -2.31 5.70
CA SER A 464 -15.97 -1.52 4.63
C SER A 464 -14.99 -0.42 5.12
N VAL A 465 -15.24 0.17 6.29
CA VAL A 465 -14.37 1.18 6.92
C VAL A 465 -13.27 0.57 7.80
N THR A 466 -13.48 -0.63 8.36
CA THR A 466 -12.61 -1.22 9.40
C THR A 466 -11.87 -2.49 8.98
N THR A 467 -12.45 -3.35 8.17
CA THR A 467 -11.80 -4.50 7.52
C THR A 467 -11.32 -4.11 6.13
N PHE A 468 -10.28 -3.30 6.13
CA PHE A 468 -9.53 -2.97 4.91
C PHE A 468 -8.44 -4.01 4.59
N ASN A 469 -8.38 -5.15 5.30
CA ASN A 469 -7.22 -6.05 5.27
C ASN A 469 -7.47 -7.57 5.14
N ASP A 470 -8.66 -8.16 5.31
CA ASP A 470 -8.72 -9.65 5.46
C ASP A 470 -9.95 -10.38 4.85
N LEU A 471 -10.39 -10.05 3.63
CA LEU A 471 -11.41 -10.87 2.96
C LEU A 471 -11.09 -11.16 1.48
N ARG A 472 -10.33 -12.25 1.25
CA ARG A 472 -10.64 -13.36 0.31
C ARG A 472 -9.40 -14.24 0.09
N ARG A 473 -9.33 -15.39 0.77
CA ARG A 473 -8.72 -16.60 0.22
C ARG A 473 -9.87 -17.56 -0.05
N GLY A 474 -10.10 -17.89 -1.32
CA GLY A 474 -10.99 -18.98 -1.78
C GLY A 474 -12.48 -18.83 -1.47
N GLY A 475 -13.28 -18.40 -2.45
CA GLY A 475 -14.73 -18.45 -2.34
C GLY A 475 -15.37 -18.11 -3.66
N ASP A 476 -15.72 -19.16 -4.41
CA ASP A 476 -16.40 -19.14 -5.69
C ASP A 476 -17.52 -18.09 -5.75
N GLU A 477 -17.46 -17.25 -6.77
CA GLU A 477 -18.59 -16.38 -7.13
C GLU A 477 -19.69 -17.26 -7.76
N GLN A 478 -20.58 -17.79 -6.92
CA GLN A 478 -21.90 -18.17 -7.39
C GLN A 478 -22.68 -16.88 -7.69
N HIS A 479 -22.70 -16.51 -8.96
CA HIS A 479 -23.69 -15.59 -9.48
C HIS A 479 -25.08 -16.20 -9.30
N ALA A 480 -25.88 -15.61 -8.41
CA ALA A 480 -27.31 -15.78 -8.41
C ALA A 480 -27.89 -15.07 -9.65
N GLY A 481 -28.01 -15.82 -10.74
CA GLY A 481 -28.91 -15.49 -11.83
C GLY A 481 -30.34 -15.60 -11.34
N ARG A 482 -31.02 -14.46 -11.21
CA ARG A 482 -32.47 -14.42 -11.05
C ARG A 482 -33.07 -14.57 -12.43
N GLU A 483 -33.48 -15.81 -12.75
CA GLU A 483 -34.43 -16.09 -13.81
C GLU A 483 -35.81 -15.59 -13.37
N ASP A 484 -36.30 -14.53 -13.99
CA ASP A 484 -37.73 -14.26 -14.05
C ASP A 484 -38.25 -14.93 -15.32
N SER A 485 -38.85 -16.11 -15.15
CA SER A 485 -39.73 -16.73 -16.12
C SER A 485 -41.17 -16.58 -15.65
N ASP A 486 -41.98 -15.85 -16.42
CA ASP A 486 -43.39 -16.13 -16.71
C ASP A 486 -43.94 -14.94 -17.51
N ALA A 487 -44.83 -15.04 -18.49
CA ALA A 487 -45.31 -16.08 -19.39
C ALA A 487 -46.35 -15.35 -20.28
N SER A 488 -46.57 -15.85 -21.50
CA SER A 488 -47.65 -15.49 -22.45
C SER A 488 -47.53 -14.11 -23.13
N SER A 489 -47.76 -13.94 -24.43
CA SER A 489 -48.69 -14.62 -25.33
C SER A 489 -48.23 -14.45 -26.79
N SER A 490 -48.36 -15.54 -27.55
CA SER A 490 -48.43 -15.64 -29.00
C SER A 490 -49.25 -14.53 -29.68
N VAL A 491 -48.82 -14.05 -30.85
CA VAL A 491 -49.55 -14.12 -32.14
C VAL A 491 -48.55 -13.91 -33.28
N ILE A 492 -48.48 -14.90 -34.17
CA ILE A 492 -47.89 -14.83 -35.51
C ILE A 492 -48.91 -14.15 -36.43
N ASN A 493 -48.47 -13.20 -37.28
CA ASN A 493 -48.89 -13.13 -38.70
C ASN A 493 -48.09 -12.07 -39.46
N HIS A 494 -47.32 -12.53 -40.44
CA HIS A 494 -46.97 -11.77 -41.64
C HIS A 494 -47.78 -12.38 -42.80
N HIS A 495 -48.67 -11.60 -43.41
CA HIS A 495 -48.83 -11.52 -44.87
C HIS A 495 -49.80 -10.39 -45.29
N GLU A 496 -49.26 -9.53 -46.16
CA GLU A 496 -49.86 -8.93 -47.37
C GLU A 496 -51.01 -7.89 -47.39
N GLU A 497 -50.88 -7.04 -48.43
CA GLU A 497 -51.80 -6.09 -49.06
C GLU A 497 -51.92 -4.64 -48.51
N ARG A 498 -51.05 -3.74 -48.98
CA ARG A 498 -51.33 -2.78 -50.08
C ARG A 498 -50.13 -1.89 -50.40
#